data_AF-A0A936FW84-F1
#
_entry.id   AF-A0A936FW84-F1
#
_cell.length_a   1.000
_cell.length_b   1.000
_cell.length_c   1.000
_cell.angle_alpha   90.00
_cell.angle_beta   90.00
_cell.angle_gamma   90.00
#
_symmetry.space_group_name_H-M   'P 1'
#
loop_
_entity.id
_entity.type
_entity.pdbx_description
1 polymer ?
#
loop_
_entity_poly.entity_id
_entity_poly.type
_entity_poly.pdbx_seq_one_letter_code
_entity_poly.pdbx_strand_id
1 'polypeptide(L)'
;MYNRIANEQSTDSRTIDLPNGGTTVIVGNIIEQGPSSANSNLLGYGLEGLSNPAPHKIWICNNTFINKKSTGSFIHTQSGTDTLFVKNNILAGAKTGGLFLGSAAVVDSSNNLVSNNIADFGFVDAAKYNYQLITTSIAKDAGIEVNKSVNGYDLQTQMDV
;
A
#
# COMPACT_ATOMS: atom_id res chain seq x y z
N MET A 1 -5.70 -1.47 15.14
CA MET A 1 -6.73 -2.19 14.35
C MET A 1 -6.08 -2.54 13.01
N TYR A 2 -5.94 -3.81 12.68
CA TYR A 2 -5.41 -4.25 11.39
C TYR A 2 -6.51 -4.99 10.65
N ASN A 3 -6.95 -4.50 9.50
CA ASN A 3 -7.65 -5.34 8.55
C ASN A 3 -6.61 -6.02 7.65
N ARG A 4 -6.87 -7.27 7.26
CA ARG A 4 -6.08 -7.98 6.27
C ARG A 4 -6.90 -8.14 5.00
N ILE A 5 -6.40 -7.61 3.90
CA ILE A 5 -6.99 -7.68 2.56
C ILE A 5 -6.01 -8.51 1.70
N ALA A 6 -6.38 -9.74 1.35
CA ALA A 6 -5.47 -10.70 0.75
C ALA A 6 -6.19 -11.69 -0.18
N ASN A 7 -5.48 -12.15 -1.20
CA ASN A 7 -5.91 -13.24 -2.10
C ASN A 7 -5.13 -14.56 -1.85
N GLU A 8 -4.03 -14.52 -1.11
CA GLU A 8 -3.21 -15.68 -0.73
C GLU A 8 -2.75 -16.56 -1.90
N GLN A 9 -3.53 -17.59 -2.25
CA GLN A 9 -3.21 -18.58 -3.28
C GLN A 9 -4.16 -18.50 -4.49
N SER A 10 -5.21 -17.66 -4.46
CA SER A 10 -6.14 -17.51 -5.57
C SER A 10 -5.56 -16.66 -6.71
N THR A 11 -6.15 -16.84 -7.89
CA THR A 11 -5.87 -16.00 -9.07
C THR A 11 -6.85 -14.83 -9.09
N ASP A 12 -6.46 -13.70 -8.52
CA ASP A 12 -7.25 -12.45 -8.56
C ASP A 12 -6.58 -11.38 -9.42
N SER A 13 -7.37 -10.37 -9.79
CA SER A 13 -6.92 -9.20 -10.56
C SER A 13 -5.92 -8.37 -9.75
N ARG A 14 -6.39 -7.49 -8.85
CA ARG A 14 -5.60 -6.67 -7.91
C ARG A 14 -6.15 -6.86 -6.51
N THR A 15 -5.34 -6.63 -5.47
CA THR A 15 -5.81 -6.74 -4.08
C THR A 15 -6.74 -5.59 -3.71
N ILE A 16 -6.45 -4.38 -4.21
CA ILE A 16 -7.36 -3.23 -4.12
C ILE A 16 -7.52 -2.64 -5.51
N ASP A 17 -8.76 -2.54 -5.98
CA ASP A 17 -9.10 -1.85 -7.22
C ASP A 17 -10.16 -0.79 -6.97
N LEU A 18 -9.83 0.46 -7.27
CA LEU A 18 -10.68 1.64 -7.12
C LEU A 18 -10.86 2.25 -8.51
N PRO A 19 -11.68 1.64 -9.38
CA PRO A 19 -11.58 1.79 -10.82
C PRO A 19 -11.84 3.22 -11.31
N ASN A 20 -12.69 3.97 -10.60
CA ASN A 20 -13.15 5.29 -11.04
C ASN A 20 -12.66 6.50 -10.21
N GLY A 21 -11.67 6.28 -9.34
CA GLY A 21 -11.06 7.32 -8.50
C GLY A 21 -12.02 7.92 -7.46
N GLY A 22 -11.65 9.09 -6.92
CA GLY A 22 -12.39 9.82 -5.89
C GLY A 22 -11.50 10.13 -4.69
N THR A 23 -12.08 10.51 -3.56
CA THR A 23 -11.32 10.71 -2.32
C THR A 23 -11.24 9.39 -1.56
N THR A 24 -10.02 8.85 -1.41
CA THR A 24 -9.78 7.51 -0.85
C THR A 24 -8.77 7.55 0.30
N VAL A 25 -9.13 7.01 1.46
CA VAL A 25 -8.24 6.88 2.63
C VAL A 25 -8.01 5.40 2.95
N ILE A 26 -6.75 4.97 2.99
CA ILE A 26 -6.33 3.60 3.29
C ILE A 26 -5.26 3.67 4.38
N VAL A 27 -5.64 3.30 5.61
CA VAL A 27 -4.77 3.44 6.79
C VAL A 27 -4.76 2.16 7.62
N GLY A 28 -3.57 1.72 8.04
CA GLY A 28 -3.43 0.66 9.05
C GLY A 28 -3.76 -0.76 8.59
N ASN A 29 -3.65 -1.08 7.30
CA ASN A 29 -4.03 -2.39 6.74
C ASN A 29 -2.82 -3.25 6.39
N ILE A 30 -3.00 -4.56 6.40
CA ILE A 30 -2.13 -5.51 5.71
C ILE A 30 -2.76 -5.80 4.35
N ILE A 31 -2.03 -5.54 3.26
CA ILE A 31 -2.51 -5.67 1.88
C ILE A 31 -1.58 -6.65 1.16
N GLU A 32 -2.08 -7.83 0.80
CA GLU A 32 -1.26 -8.91 0.26
C GLU A 32 -1.69 -9.30 -1.15
N GLN A 33 -0.70 -9.47 -2.02
CA GLN A 33 -0.84 -10.14 -3.31
C GLN A 33 -0.06 -11.46 -3.32
N GLY A 34 -0.76 -12.53 -3.65
CA GLY A 34 -0.27 -13.88 -3.85
C GLY A 34 0.48 -14.06 -5.18
N PRO A 35 1.25 -15.16 -5.30
CA PRO A 35 2.12 -15.40 -6.46
C PRO A 35 1.35 -15.60 -7.77
N SER A 36 0.10 -16.07 -7.70
CA SER A 36 -0.74 -16.40 -8.86
C SER A 36 -1.62 -15.25 -9.35
N SER A 37 -1.57 -14.07 -8.73
CA SER A 37 -2.42 -12.94 -9.11
C SER A 37 -2.16 -12.51 -10.57
N ALA A 38 -3.22 -12.20 -11.30
CA ALA A 38 -3.17 -11.91 -12.72
C ALA A 38 -2.44 -10.59 -13.02
N ASN A 39 -2.72 -9.52 -12.27
CA ASN A 39 -1.98 -8.28 -12.43
C ASN A 39 -0.69 -8.29 -11.60
N SER A 40 0.20 -7.37 -11.91
CA SER A 40 1.44 -7.15 -11.17
C SER A 40 1.47 -5.80 -10.47
N ASN A 41 0.32 -5.17 -10.26
CA ASN A 41 0.15 -4.00 -9.39
C ASN A 41 -0.83 -4.33 -8.25
N LEU A 42 -0.43 -4.11 -7.00
CA LEU A 42 -1.25 -4.47 -5.82
C LEU A 42 -2.50 -3.59 -5.69
N LEU A 43 -2.33 -2.28 -5.91
CA LEU A 43 -3.37 -1.28 -5.79
C LEU A 43 -3.54 -0.52 -7.11
N GLY A 44 -4.75 -0.56 -7.67
CA GLY A 44 -5.16 0.26 -8.81
C GLY A 44 -6.08 1.40 -8.37
N TYR A 45 -5.81 2.61 -8.87
CA TYR A 45 -6.63 3.79 -8.60
C TYR A 45 -6.95 4.54 -9.89
N GLY A 46 -8.23 4.61 -10.23
CA GLY A 46 -8.74 5.34 -11.39
C GLY A 46 -8.47 4.67 -12.74
N LEU A 47 -8.06 3.41 -12.77
CA LEU A 47 -7.55 2.76 -13.99
C LEU A 47 -8.62 2.52 -15.08
N GLU A 48 -9.90 2.69 -14.77
CA GLU A 48 -11.01 2.70 -15.74
C GLU A 48 -11.49 4.13 -16.09
N GLY A 49 -10.78 5.15 -15.59
CA GLY A 49 -11.07 6.56 -15.81
C GLY A 49 -11.61 7.26 -14.55
N LEU A 50 -11.22 8.52 -14.36
CA LEU A 50 -11.59 9.34 -13.19
C LEU A 50 -13.00 9.93 -13.33
N SER A 51 -14.03 9.07 -13.27
CA SER A 51 -15.43 9.45 -13.50
C SER A 51 -16.24 9.72 -12.23
N ASN A 52 -15.74 9.33 -11.05
CA ASN A 52 -16.35 9.73 -9.78
C ASN A 52 -16.18 11.25 -9.54
N PRO A 53 -16.97 11.87 -8.65
CA PRO A 53 -16.78 13.28 -8.31
C PRO A 53 -15.37 13.56 -7.77
N ALA A 54 -14.77 14.63 -8.30
CA ALA A 54 -13.51 15.19 -7.81
C ALA A 54 -13.67 15.71 -6.35
N PRO A 55 -12.58 15.80 -5.56
CA PRO A 55 -11.20 15.59 -5.97
C PRO A 55 -10.77 14.11 -6.00
N HIS A 56 -9.79 13.82 -6.85
CA HIS A 56 -9.17 12.52 -7.03
C HIS A 56 -7.88 12.42 -6.22
N LYS A 57 -8.05 12.17 -4.92
CA LYS A 57 -6.95 12.16 -3.96
C LYS A 57 -6.94 10.85 -3.21
N ILE A 58 -5.76 10.24 -3.10
CA ILE A 58 -5.57 8.99 -2.38
C ILE A 58 -4.52 9.17 -1.27
N TRP A 59 -4.87 8.75 -0.05
CA TRP A 59 -4.01 8.79 1.13
C TRP A 59 -3.79 7.39 1.66
N ILE A 60 -2.53 6.98 1.73
CA ILE A 60 -2.09 5.63 2.05
C ILE A 60 -1.06 5.72 3.19
N CYS A 61 -1.48 5.43 4.43
CA CYS A 61 -0.62 5.59 5.60
C CYS A 61 -0.54 4.33 6.46
N ASN A 62 0.64 4.00 6.99
CA ASN A 62 0.79 2.95 8.00
C ASN A 62 0.25 1.57 7.56
N ASN A 63 0.31 1.25 6.26
CA ASN A 63 -0.06 -0.05 5.74
C ASN A 63 1.17 -0.94 5.51
N THR A 64 0.96 -2.24 5.60
CA THR A 64 1.95 -3.26 5.21
C THR A 64 1.51 -3.91 3.91
N PHE A 65 2.17 -3.56 2.81
CA PHE A 65 1.97 -4.20 1.53
C PHE A 65 2.94 -5.36 1.35
N ILE A 66 2.42 -6.51 0.95
CA ILE A 66 3.17 -7.74 0.71
C ILE A 66 2.95 -8.20 -0.74
N ASN A 67 4.00 -8.12 -1.57
CA ASN A 67 4.01 -8.70 -2.91
C ASN A 67 4.77 -10.04 -2.91
N LYS A 68 4.04 -11.16 -3.00
CA LYS A 68 4.64 -12.51 -3.10
C LYS A 68 5.04 -12.91 -4.51
N LYS A 69 4.79 -12.07 -5.52
CA LYS A 69 5.29 -12.30 -6.88
C LYS A 69 6.77 -11.97 -6.97
N SER A 70 7.44 -12.57 -7.94
CA SER A 70 8.83 -12.24 -8.30
C SER A 70 8.97 -10.94 -9.11
N THR A 71 7.85 -10.31 -9.47
CA THR A 71 7.76 -9.09 -10.27
C THR A 71 6.65 -8.18 -9.74
N GLY A 72 6.63 -6.92 -10.17
CA GLY A 72 5.46 -6.05 -10.02
C GLY A 72 5.75 -4.62 -9.58
N SER A 73 4.70 -3.99 -9.05
CA SER A 73 4.63 -2.62 -8.55
C SER A 73 3.58 -2.55 -7.44
N PHE A 74 3.64 -1.53 -6.59
CA PHE A 74 2.73 -1.46 -5.43
C PHE A 74 1.46 -0.67 -5.75
N ILE A 75 1.60 0.55 -6.27
CA ILE A 75 0.46 1.44 -6.52
C ILE A 75 0.50 1.92 -7.96
N HIS A 76 -0.64 1.90 -8.64
CA HIS A 76 -0.80 2.44 -9.99
C HIS A 76 -1.98 3.42 -10.01
N THR A 77 -1.67 4.70 -10.23
CA THR A 77 -2.66 5.78 -10.31
C THR A 77 -2.86 6.23 -11.75
N GLN A 78 -4.11 6.51 -12.12
CA GLN A 78 -4.44 7.09 -13.41
C GLN A 78 -3.95 8.53 -13.56
N SER A 79 -3.55 8.92 -14.77
CA SER A 79 -3.23 10.31 -15.11
C SER A 79 -4.43 11.23 -14.81
N GLY A 80 -4.16 12.39 -14.20
CA GLY A 80 -5.20 13.30 -13.69
C GLY A 80 -5.54 13.09 -12.22
N THR A 81 -4.88 12.15 -11.53
CA THR A 81 -4.94 12.05 -10.07
C THR A 81 -4.38 13.34 -9.44
N ASP A 82 -5.13 13.97 -8.53
CA ASP A 82 -4.72 15.23 -7.90
C ASP A 82 -3.58 15.02 -6.90
N THR A 83 -3.67 13.97 -6.08
CA THR A 83 -2.70 13.70 -5.01
C THR A 83 -2.54 12.21 -4.76
N LEU A 84 -1.29 11.77 -4.75
CA LEU A 84 -0.86 10.48 -4.20
C LEU A 84 -0.04 10.76 -2.92
N PHE A 85 -0.64 10.49 -1.76
CA PHE A 85 -0.01 10.64 -0.46
C PHE A 85 0.30 9.25 0.11
N VAL A 86 1.59 8.94 0.32
CA VAL A 86 2.05 7.59 0.71
C VAL A 86 3.11 7.71 1.80
N LYS A 87 2.77 7.47 3.07
CA LYS A 87 3.72 7.61 4.20
C LYS A 87 3.66 6.45 5.18
N ASN A 88 4.79 6.17 5.83
CA ASN A 88 4.89 5.14 6.89
C ASN A 88 4.42 3.74 6.45
N ASN A 89 4.46 3.43 5.16
CA ASN A 89 4.08 2.09 4.70
C ASN A 89 5.31 1.17 4.64
N ILE A 90 5.10 -0.10 4.95
CA ILE A 90 6.04 -1.18 4.59
C ILE A 90 5.64 -1.69 3.21
N LEU A 91 6.57 -1.65 2.26
CA LEU A 91 6.39 -2.11 0.87
C LEU A 91 7.37 -3.27 0.63
N ALA A 92 6.89 -4.48 0.93
CA ALA A 92 7.70 -5.69 0.97
C ALA A 92 7.48 -6.59 -0.25
N GLY A 93 8.57 -6.93 -0.95
CA GLY A 93 8.54 -7.82 -2.12
C GLY A 93 8.95 -7.13 -3.41
N ALA A 94 8.94 -7.88 -4.51
CA ALA A 94 9.48 -7.42 -5.78
C ALA A 94 8.76 -6.17 -6.31
N LYS A 95 9.54 -5.23 -6.87
CA LYS A 95 9.06 -3.99 -7.51
C LYS A 95 9.73 -3.73 -8.86
N THR A 96 9.86 -4.78 -9.68
CA THR A 96 10.55 -4.72 -10.98
C THR A 96 9.96 -3.70 -11.95
N GLY A 97 8.66 -3.39 -11.81
CA GLY A 97 7.98 -2.33 -12.58
C GLY A 97 8.09 -0.94 -11.95
N GLY A 98 8.59 -0.82 -10.71
CA GLY A 98 8.66 0.42 -9.96
C GLY A 98 7.79 0.41 -8.70
N LEU A 99 7.96 1.42 -7.85
CA LEU A 99 7.19 1.55 -6.61
C LEU A 99 5.77 2.04 -6.89
N PHE A 100 5.68 3.16 -7.61
CA PHE A 100 4.45 3.80 -8.05
C PHE A 100 4.46 3.92 -9.57
N LEU A 101 3.33 3.61 -10.20
CA LEU A 101 3.10 3.73 -11.62
C LEU A 101 2.08 4.82 -11.93
N GLY A 102 2.17 5.36 -13.14
CA GLY A 102 1.32 6.44 -13.62
C GLY A 102 1.77 7.81 -13.10
N SER A 103 0.84 8.76 -13.02
CA SER A 103 1.15 10.13 -12.60
C SER A 103 0.04 10.72 -11.73
N ALA A 104 0.45 11.47 -10.72
CA ALA A 104 -0.39 12.36 -9.94
C ALA A 104 0.21 13.77 -9.99
N ALA A 105 -0.63 14.81 -9.90
CA ALA A 105 -0.16 16.19 -9.89
C ALA A 105 0.73 16.48 -8.67
N VAL A 106 0.44 15.85 -7.54
CA VAL A 106 1.26 15.89 -6.33
C VAL A 106 1.54 14.47 -5.86
N VAL A 107 2.82 14.14 -5.68
CA VAL A 107 3.27 12.91 -5.00
C VAL A 107 3.97 13.31 -3.71
N ASP A 108 3.35 13.01 -2.57
CA ASP A 108 3.95 13.19 -1.25
C ASP A 108 4.25 11.81 -0.66
N SER A 109 5.45 11.31 -0.91
CA SER A 109 5.91 10.02 -0.44
C SER A 109 7.16 10.13 0.41
N SER A 110 7.03 9.92 1.72
CA SER A 110 8.15 9.97 2.66
C SER A 110 8.02 8.87 3.70
N ASN A 111 9.16 8.41 4.24
CA ASN A 111 9.21 7.46 5.33
C ASN A 111 8.49 6.12 5.06
N ASN A 112 8.50 5.65 3.82
CA ASN A 112 8.09 4.28 3.51
C ASN A 112 9.32 3.37 3.59
N LEU A 113 9.19 2.20 4.21
CA LEU A 113 10.23 1.19 4.23
C LEU A 113 10.03 0.25 3.05
N VAL A 114 11.06 0.06 2.23
CA VAL A 114 10.93 -0.63 0.94
C VAL A 114 12.05 -1.65 0.77
N SER A 115 11.70 -2.90 0.49
CA SER A 115 12.66 -3.95 0.14
C SER A 115 12.07 -4.91 -0.88
N ASN A 116 12.94 -5.43 -1.76
CA ASN A 116 12.59 -6.52 -2.67
C ASN A 116 12.36 -7.86 -1.94
N ASN A 117 12.86 -7.99 -0.71
CA ASN A 117 12.76 -9.21 0.08
C ASN A 117 11.82 -9.01 1.26
N ILE A 118 10.82 -9.89 1.39
CA ILE A 118 9.83 -9.84 2.47
C ILE A 118 10.48 -10.11 3.83
N ALA A 119 11.54 -10.92 3.87
CA ALA A 119 12.20 -11.30 5.13
C ALA A 119 12.93 -10.14 5.81
N ASP A 120 13.27 -9.07 5.09
CA ASP A 120 14.08 -7.96 5.61
C ASP A 120 13.37 -7.14 6.70
N PHE A 121 12.05 -7.28 6.82
CA PHE A 121 11.23 -6.50 7.77
C PHE A 121 11.03 -7.19 9.11
N GLY A 122 11.53 -8.41 9.33
CA GLY A 122 11.39 -9.10 10.61
C GLY A 122 9.93 -9.37 11.00
N PHE A 123 9.18 -10.03 10.11
CA PHE A 123 7.84 -10.54 10.44
C PHE A 123 7.93 -11.83 11.28
N VAL A 124 6.97 -12.07 12.18
CA VAL A 124 6.93 -13.26 13.03
C VAL A 124 6.95 -14.56 12.21
N ASP A 125 6.08 -14.67 11.20
CA ASP A 125 6.06 -15.82 10.28
C ASP A 125 5.33 -15.45 8.97
N ALA A 126 6.04 -14.76 8.06
CA ALA A 126 5.47 -14.33 6.78
C ALA A 126 5.02 -15.50 5.87
N ALA A 127 5.65 -16.67 6.00
CA ALA A 127 5.27 -17.86 5.25
C ALA A 127 3.87 -18.37 5.65
N LYS A 128 3.47 -18.16 6.91
CA LYS A 128 2.12 -18.44 7.42
C LYS A 128 1.24 -17.19 7.54
N TYR A 129 1.55 -16.15 6.76
CA TYR A 129 0.76 -14.91 6.71
C TYR A 129 0.71 -14.12 8.04
N ASN A 130 1.63 -14.38 8.96
CA ASN A 130 1.77 -13.61 10.19
C ASN A 130 2.78 -12.49 10.01
N TYR A 131 2.27 -11.31 9.64
CA TYR A 131 3.04 -10.10 9.41
C TYR A 131 3.13 -9.17 10.62
N GLN A 132 2.92 -9.69 11.83
CA GLN A 132 3.28 -8.96 13.04
C GLN A 132 4.81 -8.76 13.07
N LEU A 133 5.26 -7.58 13.48
CA LEU A 133 6.68 -7.28 13.59
C LEU A 133 7.26 -7.92 14.86
N ILE A 134 8.44 -8.52 14.73
CA ILE A 134 9.23 -8.91 15.90
C ILE A 134 9.83 -7.66 16.55
N THR A 135 10.25 -7.79 17.81
CA THR A 135 10.82 -6.67 18.60
C THR A 135 12.08 -6.05 17.98
N THR A 136 12.88 -6.82 17.24
CA THR A 136 14.09 -6.34 16.56
C THR A 136 13.85 -5.92 15.11
N SER A 137 12.59 -5.85 14.67
CA SER A 137 12.27 -5.41 13.32
C SER A 137 12.75 -3.97 13.09
N ILE A 138 13.35 -3.71 11.93
CA ILE A 138 13.70 -2.35 11.50
C ILE A 138 12.48 -1.46 11.26
N ALA A 139 11.29 -2.07 11.15
CA ALA A 139 10.04 -1.37 10.94
C ALA A 139 9.29 -1.10 12.25
N LYS A 140 9.85 -1.51 13.39
CA LYS A 140 9.30 -1.19 14.70
C LYS A 140 9.65 0.27 15.04
N ASP A 141 8.64 1.08 15.33
CA ASP A 141 8.80 2.49 15.76
C ASP A 141 9.58 3.38 14.75
N ALA A 142 9.56 3.04 13.47
CA ALA A 142 10.23 3.75 12.39
C ALA A 142 9.37 4.84 11.75
N GLY A 143 8.08 4.90 12.08
CA GLY A 143 7.12 5.87 11.59
C GLY A 143 7.43 7.30 12.03
N ILE A 144 7.10 8.25 11.16
CA ILE A 144 7.06 9.66 11.52
C ILE A 144 5.63 10.08 11.84
N GLU A 145 5.49 11.15 12.61
CA GLU A 145 4.19 11.76 12.88
C GLU A 145 3.53 12.27 11.59
N VAL A 146 2.27 11.91 11.39
CA VAL A 146 1.40 12.33 10.28
C VAL A 146 0.18 13.01 10.89
N ASN A 147 0.36 14.26 11.33
CA ASN A 147 -0.69 15.10 11.91
C ASN A 147 -1.67 15.61 10.85
N LYS A 148 -2.49 14.70 10.32
CA LYS A 148 -3.43 15.00 9.25
C LYS A 148 -4.65 14.10 9.33
N SER A 149 -5.82 14.70 9.15
CA SER A 149 -7.07 13.96 8.98
C SER A 149 -7.71 14.30 7.63
N VAL A 150 -8.40 13.33 7.04
CA VAL A 150 -9.10 13.46 5.75
C VAL A 150 -10.51 12.93 5.93
N ASN A 151 -11.51 13.75 5.65
CA ASN A 151 -12.93 13.42 5.84
C ASN A 151 -13.26 12.84 7.23
N GLY A 152 -12.57 13.32 8.28
CA GLY A 152 -12.75 12.84 9.66
C GLY A 152 -11.95 11.59 10.02
N TYR A 153 -11.21 10.99 9.09
CA TYR A 153 -10.31 9.86 9.36
C TYR A 153 -8.89 10.36 9.62
N ASP A 154 -8.34 10.02 10.78
CA ASP A 154 -6.94 10.30 11.10
C ASP A 154 -6.00 9.43 10.25
N LEU A 155 -4.93 10.04 9.73
CA LEU A 155 -3.89 9.34 9.00
C LEU A 155 -2.79 8.83 9.93
N GLN A 156 -2.72 9.33 11.17
CA GLN A 156 -1.86 8.78 12.20
C GLN A 156 -2.47 7.49 12.77
N THR A 157 -1.65 6.44 12.89
CA THR A 157 -2.01 5.27 13.69
C THR A 157 -1.34 5.35 15.06
N GLN A 158 -2.03 4.92 16.13
CA GLN A 158 -1.47 4.78 17.49
C GLN A 158 -0.54 3.56 17.66
N MET A 159 0.00 2.99 16.59
CA MET A 159 0.71 1.71 16.61
C MET A 159 2.15 1.86 16.13
N ASP A 160 3.01 1.10 16.78
CA ASP A 160 4.47 0.92 16.64
C ASP A 160 4.96 0.46 15.24
N VAL A 161 4.64 1.22 14.19
CA VAL A 161 5.31 1.15 12.88
C VAL A 161 6.06 2.44 12.67
#